data_AF-A0A423EV23-F1
#
_entry.id   AF-A0A423EV23-F1
#
_cell.length_a   1.000
_cell.length_b   1.000
_cell.length_c   1.000
_cell.angle_alpha   90.00
_cell.angle_beta   90.00
_cell.angle_gamma   90.00
#
_symmetry.space_group_name_H-M   'P 1'
#
loop_
_entity.id
_entity.type
_entity.pdbx_description
1 polymer ?
#
loop_
_entity_poly.entity_id
_entity_poly.type
_entity_poly.pdbx_seq_one_letter_code
_entity_poly.pdbx_strand_id
1 'polypeptide(L)'
;MMTAHMGKSHLYVKMLSLSLPYIRNIQSQSQEIKGKDVSCYFEAELVHNLTTSLLSPDFSEHDIWFLNHQAKHYYERCDGDISPNYHEHLKCIKALFELVPDTLKVGLSWHGP
;
A
#
# COMPACT_ATOMS: atom_id res chain seq x y z
N MET A 1 5.60 -12.61 25.39
CA MET A 1 4.50 -12.04 24.57
C MET A 1 4.84 -12.34 23.13
N MET A 2 4.11 -13.26 22.48
CA MET A 2 4.28 -13.54 21.06
C MET A 2 3.72 -12.35 20.28
N THR A 3 4.58 -11.57 19.64
CA THR A 3 4.16 -10.61 18.62
C THR A 3 3.41 -11.40 17.55
N ALA A 4 2.11 -11.15 17.41
CA ALA A 4 1.33 -11.71 16.31
C ALA A 4 2.02 -11.29 15.02
N HIS A 5 2.63 -12.25 14.31
CA HIS A 5 3.09 -12.03 12.95
C HIS A 5 1.85 -11.66 12.13
N MET A 6 1.67 -10.37 11.84
CA MET A 6 0.55 -9.93 11.01
C MET A 6 0.80 -10.47 9.61
N GLY A 7 -0.07 -11.38 9.15
CA GLY A 7 0.04 -11.94 7.80
C GLY A 7 -0.18 -10.88 6.72
N LYS A 8 0.28 -11.18 5.51
CA LYS A 8 0.13 -10.34 4.30
C LYS A 8 -1.29 -9.74 4.15
N SER A 9 -2.32 -10.58 4.26
CA SER A 9 -3.72 -10.14 4.13
C SER A 9 -4.11 -9.09 5.17
N HIS A 10 -3.58 -9.16 6.40
CA HIS A 10 -3.86 -8.14 7.42
C HIS A 10 -3.25 -6.79 7.05
N LEU A 11 -2.03 -6.79 6.49
CA LEU A 11 -1.40 -5.58 5.99
C LEU A 11 -2.19 -4.97 4.84
N TYR A 12 -2.67 -5.78 3.89
CA TYR A 12 -3.54 -5.30 2.81
C TYR A 12 -4.87 -4.74 3.32
N VAL A 13 -5.51 -5.39 4.30
CA VAL A 13 -6.71 -4.84 4.95
C VAL A 13 -6.38 -3.50 5.62
N LYS A 14 -5.24 -3.37 6.31
CA LYS A 14 -4.82 -2.11 6.92
C LYS A 14 -4.65 -1.02 5.85
N MET A 15 -3.96 -1.30 4.75
CA MET A 15 -3.78 -0.35 3.65
C MET A 15 -5.13 0.10 3.06
N LEU A 16 -6.04 -0.83 2.79
CA LEU A 16 -7.41 -0.53 2.34
C LEU A 16 -8.19 0.32 3.36
N SER A 17 -8.06 0.01 4.66
CA SER A 17 -8.74 0.73 5.74
C SER A 17 -8.23 2.17 5.93
N LEU A 18 -7.01 2.47 5.49
CA LEU A 18 -6.46 3.82 5.47
C LEU A 18 -6.95 4.58 4.23
N SER A 19 -6.81 3.96 3.05
CA SER A 19 -7.06 4.62 1.77
C SER A 19 -8.55 4.85 1.50
N LEU A 20 -9.41 3.86 1.73
CA LEU A 20 -10.82 3.94 1.33
C LEU A 20 -11.59 5.06 2.07
N PRO A 21 -11.50 5.19 3.41
CA PRO A 21 -12.17 6.29 4.11
C PRO A 21 -11.62 7.65 3.72
N TYR A 22 -10.30 7.74 3.51
CA TYR A 22 -9.65 8.97 3.10
C TYR A 22 -10.10 9.42 1.70
N ILE A 23 -10.05 8.54 0.72
CA ILE A 23 -10.54 8.79 -0.65
C ILE A 23 -12.01 9.22 -0.58
N ARG A 24 -12.86 8.49 0.15
CA ARG A 24 -14.27 8.85 0.32
C ARG A 24 -14.44 10.24 0.93
N ASN A 25 -13.61 10.60 1.92
CA ASN A 25 -13.66 11.91 2.56
C ASN A 25 -13.34 13.03 1.57
N ILE A 26 -12.25 12.92 0.80
CA ILE A 26 -11.92 13.90 -0.23
C ILE A 26 -13.00 13.97 -1.31
N GLN A 27 -13.52 12.83 -1.76
CA GLN A 27 -14.57 12.79 -2.79
C GLN A 27 -15.89 13.45 -2.33
N SER A 28 -16.10 13.61 -1.02
CA SER A 28 -17.24 14.33 -0.45
C SER A 28 -17.06 15.86 -0.38
N GLN A 29 -15.85 16.36 -0.68
CA GLN A 29 -15.53 17.79 -0.66
C GLN A 29 -16.00 18.52 -1.93
N SER A 30 -15.87 19.85 -1.91
CA SER A 30 -16.17 20.71 -3.06
C SER A 30 -15.32 20.35 -4.28
N GLN A 31 -15.79 20.72 -5.48
CA GLN A 31 -15.05 20.47 -6.72
C GLN A 31 -13.67 21.13 -6.73
N GLU A 32 -13.53 22.30 -6.10
CA GLU A 32 -12.25 23.00 -5.98
C GLU A 32 -11.23 22.20 -5.17
N ILE A 33 -11.63 21.66 -4.01
CA ILE A 33 -10.75 20.84 -3.16
C ILE A 33 -10.34 19.58 -3.92
N LYS A 34 -11.30 18.90 -4.56
CA LYS A 34 -11.03 17.68 -5.33
C LYS A 34 -10.09 17.91 -6.51
N GLY A 35 -10.23 19.05 -7.20
CA GLY A 35 -9.37 19.39 -8.34
C GLY A 35 -7.93 19.72 -7.96
N LYS A 36 -7.69 20.11 -6.70
CA LYS A 36 -6.36 20.41 -6.16
C LYS A 36 -5.73 19.21 -5.42
N ASP A 37 -6.54 18.22 -5.06
CA ASP A 37 -6.10 17.04 -4.33
C ASP A 37 -5.40 16.04 -5.25
N VAL A 38 -4.09 15.85 -5.05
CA VAL A 38 -3.30 14.81 -5.73
C VAL A 38 -3.18 13.53 -4.89
N SER A 39 -3.54 13.59 -3.62
CA SER A 39 -3.39 12.49 -2.67
C SER A 39 -4.28 11.30 -3.03
N CYS A 40 -5.51 11.53 -3.50
CA CYS A 40 -6.44 10.48 -3.90
C CYS A 40 -5.90 9.61 -5.03
N TYR A 41 -5.14 10.20 -5.96
CA TYR A 41 -4.49 9.44 -7.02
C TYR A 41 -3.50 8.43 -6.42
N PHE A 42 -2.61 8.88 -5.53
CA PHE A 42 -1.62 8.00 -4.91
C PHE A 42 -2.25 6.93 -4.03
N GLU A 43 -3.26 7.28 -3.23
CA GLU A 43 -3.98 6.32 -2.39
C GLU A 43 -4.69 5.25 -3.24
N ALA A 44 -5.36 5.65 -4.32
CA ALA A 44 -6.06 4.73 -5.21
C ALA A 44 -5.07 3.86 -6.00
N GLU A 45 -4.01 4.46 -6.56
CA GLU A 45 -2.97 3.74 -7.30
C GLU A 45 -2.31 2.68 -6.42
N LEU A 46 -2.05 2.99 -5.16
CA LEU A 46 -1.46 2.04 -4.21
C LEU A 46 -2.39 0.85 -3.93
N VAL A 47 -3.71 1.04 -3.75
CA VAL A 47 -4.56 -0.03 -3.19
C VAL A 47 -5.45 -0.76 -4.19
N HIS A 48 -5.63 -0.24 -5.42
CA HIS A 48 -6.68 -0.72 -6.32
C HIS A 48 -6.57 -2.22 -6.69
N ASN A 49 -5.35 -2.77 -6.72
CA ASN A 49 -5.12 -4.18 -7.08
C ASN A 49 -4.94 -5.12 -5.88
N LEU A 50 -4.99 -4.62 -4.64
CA LEU A 50 -4.77 -5.47 -3.46
C LEU A 50 -5.82 -6.58 -3.33
N THR A 51 -7.04 -6.35 -3.81
CA THR A 51 -8.15 -7.32 -3.77
C THR A 51 -7.84 -8.62 -4.53
N THR A 52 -6.99 -8.57 -5.55
CA THR A 52 -6.53 -9.74 -6.31
C THR A 52 -5.81 -10.77 -5.44
N SER A 53 -5.08 -10.32 -4.42
CA SER A 53 -4.27 -11.18 -3.54
C SER A 53 -4.74 -11.18 -2.09
N LEU A 54 -5.80 -10.43 -1.76
CA LEU A 54 -6.27 -10.22 -0.39
C LEU A 54 -6.67 -11.51 0.33
N LEU A 55 -7.37 -12.40 -0.37
CA LEU A 55 -7.87 -13.67 0.18
C LEU A 55 -6.86 -14.82 0.10
N SER A 56 -5.71 -14.59 -0.54
CA SER A 56 -4.64 -15.57 -0.65
C SER A 56 -3.60 -15.30 0.45
N PRO A 57 -3.42 -16.21 1.42
CA PRO A 57 -2.50 -15.97 2.55
C PRO A 57 -1.04 -15.96 2.10
N ASP A 58 -0.70 -16.78 1.11
CA ASP A 58 0.67 -16.93 0.60
C ASP A 58 1.03 -15.84 -0.40
N PHE A 59 2.32 -15.50 -0.49
CA PHE A 59 2.82 -14.60 -1.51
C PHE A 59 2.80 -15.25 -2.89
N SER A 60 2.50 -14.43 -3.89
CA SER A 60 2.42 -14.78 -5.30
C SER A 60 3.22 -13.80 -6.16
N GLU A 61 3.36 -14.09 -7.45
CA GLU A 61 3.97 -13.16 -8.42
C GLU A 61 3.26 -11.81 -8.46
N HIS A 62 1.93 -11.78 -8.25
CA HIS A 62 1.17 -10.54 -8.18
C HIS A 62 1.61 -9.67 -6.98
N ASP A 63 1.89 -10.27 -5.83
CA ASP A 63 2.37 -9.55 -4.65
C ASP A 63 3.77 -8.95 -4.89
N ILE A 64 4.64 -9.68 -5.59
CA ILE A 64 5.96 -9.17 -6.00
C ILE A 64 5.82 -8.03 -7.01
N TRP A 65 4.92 -8.15 -7.98
CA TRP A 65 4.62 -7.07 -8.92
C TRP A 65 4.12 -5.82 -8.20
N PHE A 66 3.19 -5.98 -7.25
CA PHE A 66 2.69 -4.91 -6.39
C PHE A 66 3.84 -4.18 -5.67
N LEU A 67 4.73 -4.94 -5.02
CA LEU A 67 5.88 -4.38 -4.29
C LEU A 67 6.85 -3.63 -5.22
N ASN A 68 7.08 -4.14 -6.43
CA ASN A 68 8.02 -3.53 -7.38
C ASN A 68 7.47 -2.28 -8.09
N HIS A 69 6.14 -2.17 -8.25
CA HIS A 69 5.53 -1.13 -9.06
C HIS A 69 4.72 -0.16 -8.21
N GLN A 70 3.63 -0.61 -7.60
CA GLN A 70 2.69 0.26 -6.89
C GLN A 70 3.30 0.79 -5.58
N ALA A 71 3.87 -0.10 -4.76
CA ALA A 71 4.52 0.30 -3.51
C ALA A 71 5.73 1.21 -3.77
N LYS A 72 6.54 0.89 -4.79
CA LYS A 72 7.69 1.70 -5.20
C LYS A 72 7.28 3.08 -5.70
N HIS A 73 6.28 3.14 -6.57
CA HIS A 73 5.76 4.40 -7.10
C HIS A 73 5.24 5.30 -5.97
N TYR A 74 4.49 4.74 -5.03
CA TYR A 74 4.01 5.47 -3.86
C TYR A 74 5.17 5.99 -3.00
N TYR A 75 6.18 5.15 -2.72
CA TYR A 75 7.37 5.54 -1.95
C TYR A 75 8.15 6.69 -2.61
N GLU A 76 8.36 6.65 -3.93
CA GLU A 76 9.19 7.61 -4.66
C GLU A 76 8.47 8.92 -5.00
N ARG A 77 7.13 8.90 -5.12
CA ARG A 77 6.35 10.02 -5.67
C ARG A 77 5.34 10.65 -4.70
N CYS A 78 5.05 9.99 -3.58
CA CYS A 78 4.23 10.52 -2.50
C CYS A 78 5.14 10.91 -1.32
N ASP A 79 4.59 11.70 -0.40
CA ASP A 79 5.22 12.06 0.86
C ASP A 79 4.16 12.43 1.91
N GLY A 80 4.60 12.81 3.11
CA GLY A 80 3.73 13.21 4.21
C GLY A 80 3.00 14.55 4.03
N ASP A 81 3.44 15.39 3.09
CA ASP A 81 2.77 16.65 2.75
C ASP A 81 1.65 16.39 1.71
N ILE A 82 1.83 15.38 0.86
CA ILE A 82 0.86 14.94 -0.15
C ILE A 82 -0.25 14.09 0.48
N SER A 83 0.09 13.02 1.21
CA SER A 83 -0.90 12.13 1.82
C SER A 83 -0.68 12.00 3.33
N PRO A 84 -1.73 12.21 4.15
CA PRO A 84 -1.63 11.98 5.59
C PRO A 84 -1.38 10.50 5.95
N ASN A 85 -1.67 9.57 5.04
CA ASN A 85 -1.47 8.14 5.26
C ASN A 85 -0.06 7.66 4.89
N TYR A 86 0.80 8.51 4.31
CA TYR A 86 2.09 8.13 3.74
C TYR A 86 2.93 7.28 4.69
N HIS A 87 3.17 7.77 5.90
CA HIS A 87 4.00 7.09 6.89
C HIS A 87 3.41 5.76 7.38
N GLU A 88 2.08 5.65 7.45
CA GLU A 88 1.43 4.39 7.84
C GLU A 88 1.50 3.35 6.71
N HIS A 89 1.37 3.77 5.45
CA HIS A 89 1.60 2.89 4.31
C HIS A 89 3.04 2.43 4.22
N LEU A 90 4.04 3.28 4.48
CA LEU A 90 5.45 2.85 4.50
C LEU A 90 5.71 1.77 5.54
N LYS A 91 5.09 1.85 6.73
CA LYS A 91 5.17 0.80 7.74
C LYS A 91 4.58 -0.52 7.22
N CYS A 92 3.45 -0.47 6.53
CA CYS A 92 2.84 -1.65 5.91
C CYS A 92 3.73 -2.24 4.81
N ILE A 93 4.25 -1.40 3.92
CA ILE A 93 5.13 -1.80 2.82
C ILE A 93 6.39 -2.45 3.38
N LYS A 94 7.05 -1.84 4.36
CA LYS A 94 8.23 -2.42 5.01
C LYS A 94 7.93 -3.80 5.61
N ALA A 95 6.81 -3.94 6.33
CA ALA A 95 6.39 -5.22 6.88
C ALA A 95 6.11 -6.26 5.79
N LEU A 96 5.55 -5.85 4.64
CA LEU A 96 5.36 -6.76 3.50
C LEU A 96 6.70 -7.26 2.95
N PHE A 97 7.69 -6.38 2.77
CA PHE A 97 9.04 -6.77 2.34
C PHE A 97 9.69 -7.79 3.28
N GLU A 98 9.52 -7.61 4.59
CA GLU A 98 10.03 -8.53 5.62
C GLU A 98 9.33 -9.91 5.57
N LEU A 99 8.08 -9.97 5.13
CA LEU A 99 7.28 -11.20 5.04
C LEU A 99 7.44 -11.97 3.73
N VAL A 100 8.07 -11.37 2.70
CA VAL A 100 8.29 -12.07 1.41
C VAL A 100 9.11 -13.35 1.65
N PRO A 101 8.63 -14.53 1.22
CA PRO A 101 9.40 -15.77 1.32
C PRO A 101 10.72 -15.69 0.53
N ASP A 102 11.78 -16.32 1.04
CA ASP A 102 13.11 -16.27 0.41
C ASP A 102 13.11 -16.71 -1.06
N THR A 103 12.25 -17.67 -1.42
CA THR A 103 12.06 -18.16 -2.79
C THR A 103 11.55 -17.09 -3.75
N LEU A 104 10.83 -16.07 -3.25
CA LEU A 104 10.27 -14.98 -4.05
C LEU A 104 11.08 -13.68 -3.95
N LYS A 105 11.99 -13.56 -2.97
CA LYS A 105 12.85 -12.37 -2.81
C LYS A 105 13.69 -12.05 -4.04
N VAL A 106 14.08 -13.07 -4.81
CA VAL A 106 14.81 -12.90 -6.08
C VAL A 106 14.02 -12.08 -7.11
N GLY A 107 12.69 -12.01 -6.99
CA GLY A 107 11.84 -11.21 -7.86
C GLY A 107 11.73 -9.74 -7.46
N LEU A 108 12.24 -9.33 -6.29
CA LEU A 108 12.22 -7.93 -5.86
C LEU A 108 13.31 -7.12 -6.60
N SER A 109 12.92 -5.96 -7.15
CA SER A 109 13.83 -5.08 -7.90
C SER A 109 14.42 -3.94 -7.07
N TRP A 110 14.03 -3.84 -5.80
CA TRP A 110 14.49 -2.81 -4.86
C TRP A 110 14.33 -3.30 -3.41
N HIS A 111 14.92 -2.56 -2.46
CA HIS A 111 15.04 -2.99 -1.06
C HIS A 111 13.85 -2.61 -0.16
N GLY A 112 12.84 -1.92 -0.71
CA GLY A 112 11.77 -1.33 0.08
C GLY A 112 12.16 -0.01 0.77
N PRO A 113 11.21 0.61 1.49
CA PRO A 113 11.41 1.80 2.30
C PRO A 113 12.11 1.55 3.65
#